data_AF-A0A4Q2UM63-F1
#
_entry.id   AF-A0A4Q2UM63-F1
#
_cell.length_a   1.000
_cell.length_b   1.000
_cell.length_c   1.000
_cell.angle_alpha   90.00
_cell.angle_beta   90.00
_cell.angle_gamma   90.00
#
_symmetry.space_group_name_H-M   'P 1'
#
loop_
_entity.id
_entity.type
_entity.pdbx_description
1 polymer ?
#
loop_
_entity_poly.entity_id
_entity_poly.type
_entity_poly.pdbx_seq_one_letter_code
_entity_poly.pdbx_strand_id
1 'polypeptide(L)'
;MSNFVILYSMKLFTYSSRWLTSLFFVVAFQAQGQPVQPYTYPPSEVVKIHSRLLNEERKVYVHCPKVDSAYANSRFPVLYVLDGDNHFELFAQYVDYLSRPDVLAMPKMIVIGIPNTKRTRDLTPTNSILNYEGKPDSSSYRGSGGNEKFLQFMATELMPVIEKKYPTAPYKILAGHSFGGLASLHCLLTHPDLFDAYVAVSPSLWWDKEYVLRMTDEKLKSASTLHKTLFLSDGNEGGADSFFHKHLLKLEATLAGKKLKKLDYRYKHYPTETHMTEPVVAYFDALRFIFKDWEKQH
;
A
#
# COMPACT_ATOMS: atom_id res chain seq x y z
N MET A 1 -9.76 -67.85 -92.39
CA MET A 1 -10.19 -66.73 -93.26
C MET A 1 -9.45 -65.48 -92.83
N SER A 2 -9.14 -64.65 -93.81
CA SER A 2 -8.06 -63.66 -93.88
C SER A 2 -8.10 -62.47 -92.91
N ASN A 3 -6.89 -61.96 -92.65
CA ASN A 3 -6.44 -60.55 -92.55
C ASN A 3 -7.27 -59.52 -91.75
N PHE A 4 -6.62 -58.85 -90.79
CA PHE A 4 -6.15 -57.46 -91.00
C PHE A 4 -5.15 -57.04 -89.90
N VAL A 5 -4.07 -56.40 -90.33
CA VAL A 5 -3.06 -55.67 -89.53
C VAL A 5 -3.41 -54.19 -89.62
N ILE A 6 -3.14 -53.37 -88.57
CA ILE A 6 -2.46 -52.06 -88.65
C ILE A 6 -2.41 -51.31 -87.28
N LEU A 7 -1.16 -51.08 -86.87
CA LEU A 7 -0.47 -49.95 -86.20
C LEU A 7 -0.93 -49.26 -84.89
N TYR A 8 0.00 -49.34 -83.92
CA TYR A 8 0.70 -48.29 -83.13
C TYR A 8 -0.09 -47.07 -82.57
N SER A 9 -0.05 -46.92 -81.24
CA SER A 9 0.85 -45.92 -80.62
C SER A 9 1.04 -46.15 -79.12
N MET A 10 2.31 -46.05 -78.70
CA MET A 10 2.80 -46.10 -77.33
C MET A 10 2.27 -44.92 -76.50
N LYS A 11 1.93 -45.17 -75.24
CA LYS A 11 2.36 -44.31 -74.12
C LYS A 11 2.53 -45.16 -72.86
N LEU A 12 3.80 -45.40 -72.53
CA LEU A 12 4.27 -45.88 -71.24
C LEU A 12 3.91 -44.84 -70.18
N PHE A 13 3.21 -45.26 -69.12
CA PHE A 13 3.34 -44.64 -67.82
C PHE A 13 3.56 -45.72 -66.76
N THR A 14 4.63 -45.49 -66.02
CA THR A 14 5.35 -46.35 -65.09
C THR A 14 4.73 -46.38 -63.69
N TYR A 15 4.80 -47.56 -63.05
CA TYR A 15 4.93 -47.79 -61.59
C TYR A 15 3.81 -47.25 -60.68
N SER A 16 3.40 -47.83 -59.55
CA SER A 16 3.71 -49.08 -58.84
C SER A 16 2.80 -49.15 -57.59
N SER A 17 2.69 -50.36 -57.03
CA SER A 17 2.54 -50.63 -55.58
C SER A 17 1.27 -50.19 -54.82
N ARG A 18 0.48 -51.23 -54.53
CA ARG A 18 -0.56 -51.41 -53.50
C ARG A 18 -0.14 -50.85 -52.12
N TRP A 19 -1.05 -50.15 -51.44
CA TRP A 19 -1.06 -50.03 -49.97
C TRP A 19 -2.50 -49.97 -49.46
N LEU A 20 -2.86 -50.91 -48.57
CA LEU A 20 -4.08 -50.86 -47.75
C LEU A 20 -4.03 -49.61 -46.87
N THR A 21 -5.07 -48.78 -46.91
CA THR A 21 -5.30 -47.74 -45.89
C THR A 21 -6.53 -48.11 -45.08
N SER A 22 -6.28 -48.71 -43.92
CA SER A 22 -7.26 -48.83 -42.84
C SER A 22 -7.63 -47.43 -42.34
N LEU A 23 -8.88 -47.02 -42.52
CA LEU A 23 -9.39 -45.76 -41.99
C LEU A 23 -9.55 -45.87 -40.46
N PHE A 24 -8.61 -45.32 -39.70
CA PHE A 24 -8.82 -45.02 -38.28
C PHE A 24 -9.63 -43.73 -38.17
N PHE A 25 -10.92 -43.83 -37.81
CA PHE A 25 -11.69 -42.69 -37.34
C PHE A 25 -11.24 -42.34 -35.92
N VAL A 26 -10.34 -41.38 -35.78
CA VAL A 26 -10.05 -40.73 -34.49
C VAL A 26 -11.24 -39.82 -34.19
N VAL A 27 -12.15 -40.27 -33.32
CA VAL A 27 -13.14 -39.39 -32.70
C VAL A 27 -12.40 -38.55 -31.68
N ALA A 28 -11.98 -37.34 -32.08
CA ALA A 28 -11.44 -36.36 -31.16
C ALA A 28 -12.58 -35.85 -30.28
N PHE A 29 -12.72 -36.40 -29.07
CA PHE A 29 -13.49 -35.76 -28.02
C PHE A 29 -12.80 -34.44 -27.68
N GLN A 30 -13.36 -33.33 -28.16
CA GLN A 30 -13.00 -32.02 -27.62
C GLN A 30 -13.56 -31.97 -26.20
N ALA A 31 -12.70 -32.23 -25.22
CA ALA A 31 -13.00 -31.90 -23.84
C ALA A 31 -13.15 -30.38 -23.78
N GLN A 32 -14.40 -29.89 -23.76
CA GLN A 32 -14.68 -28.49 -23.43
C GLN A 32 -14.23 -28.30 -21.98
N GLY A 33 -13.08 -27.68 -21.78
CA GLY A 33 -12.66 -27.25 -20.45
C GLY A 33 -13.75 -26.39 -19.83
N GLN A 34 -14.00 -26.56 -18.53
CA GLN A 34 -14.96 -25.71 -17.82
C GLN A 34 -14.60 -24.23 -18.06
N PRO A 35 -15.57 -23.38 -18.38
CA PRO A 35 -15.31 -21.95 -18.53
C PRO A 35 -14.75 -21.43 -17.22
N VAL A 36 -13.54 -20.87 -17.27
CA VAL A 36 -12.93 -20.22 -16.11
C VAL A 36 -13.70 -18.92 -15.86
N GLN A 37 -14.42 -18.84 -14.74
CA GLN A 37 -15.00 -17.59 -14.27
C GLN A 37 -14.00 -16.91 -13.33
N PRO A 38 -13.37 -15.80 -13.73
CA PRO A 38 -12.42 -15.10 -12.86
C PRO A 38 -13.16 -14.51 -11.65
N TYR A 39 -12.63 -14.75 -10.45
CA TYR A 39 -13.06 -14.01 -9.26
C TYR A 39 -12.62 -12.56 -9.41
N THR A 40 -13.58 -11.63 -9.38
CA THR A 40 -13.31 -10.20 -9.43
C THR A 40 -13.58 -9.61 -8.04
N TYR A 41 -12.52 -9.23 -7.33
CA TYR A 41 -12.67 -8.38 -6.16
C TYR A 41 -13.27 -7.04 -6.61
N PRO A 42 -14.16 -6.39 -5.84
CA PRO A 42 -14.72 -5.10 -6.19
C PRO A 42 -13.65 -4.16 -6.76
N PRO A 43 -13.91 -3.53 -7.92
CA PRO A 43 -12.88 -2.79 -8.61
C PRO A 43 -12.46 -1.58 -7.77
N SER A 44 -11.18 -1.51 -7.42
CA SER A 44 -10.58 -0.26 -6.96
C SER A 44 -10.43 0.69 -8.14
N GLU A 45 -10.71 1.97 -7.92
CA GLU A 45 -10.56 3.00 -8.95
C GLU A 45 -9.13 3.55 -8.98
N VAL A 46 -8.68 4.00 -10.15
CA VAL A 46 -7.45 4.80 -10.28
C VAL A 46 -7.82 6.23 -10.62
N VAL A 47 -7.47 7.17 -9.75
CA VAL A 47 -7.60 8.60 -10.00
C VAL A 47 -6.25 9.16 -10.42
N LYS A 48 -6.21 9.91 -11.52
CA LYS A 48 -5.03 10.64 -11.99
C LYS A 48 -5.11 12.10 -11.57
N ILE A 49 -4.00 12.66 -11.13
CA ILE A 49 -3.87 14.03 -10.66
C ILE A 49 -2.60 14.61 -11.27
N HIS A 50 -2.73 15.67 -12.07
CA HIS A 50 -1.59 16.48 -12.47
C HIS A 50 -1.18 17.36 -11.29
N SER A 51 -0.06 17.05 -10.64
CA SER A 51 0.44 17.85 -9.51
C SER A 51 1.26 19.02 -10.02
N ARG A 52 0.79 20.24 -9.76
CA ARG A 52 1.56 21.45 -10.08
C ARG A 52 2.70 21.64 -9.10
N LEU A 53 2.50 21.25 -7.84
CA LEU A 53 3.54 21.29 -6.83
C LEU A 53 4.69 20.34 -7.21
N LEU A 54 4.41 19.07 -7.47
CA LEU A 54 5.44 18.08 -7.79
C LEU A 54 5.92 18.15 -9.24
N ASN A 55 5.18 18.85 -10.11
CA ASN A 55 5.41 18.94 -11.56
C ASN A 55 5.46 17.56 -12.23
N GLU A 56 4.48 16.72 -11.91
CA GLU A 56 4.36 15.35 -12.43
C GLU A 56 2.92 14.83 -12.35
N GLU A 57 2.62 13.80 -13.14
CA GLU A 57 1.40 13.02 -13.02
C GLU A 57 1.48 12.10 -11.80
N ARG A 58 0.47 12.17 -10.94
CA ARG A 58 0.28 11.25 -9.81
C ARG A 58 -0.92 10.36 -10.08
N LYS A 59 -0.82 9.11 -9.68
CA LYS A 59 -1.95 8.18 -9.60
C LYS A 59 -2.23 7.91 -8.13
N VAL A 60 -3.50 7.71 -7.79
CA VAL A 60 -3.91 7.16 -6.49
C VAL A 60 -4.93 6.05 -6.70
N TYR A 61 -4.85 5.03 -5.87
CA TYR A 61 -5.79 3.93 -5.83
C TYR A 61 -6.88 4.26 -4.82
N VAL A 62 -8.14 4.00 -5.17
CA VAL A 62 -9.28 4.32 -4.33
C VAL A 62 -10.11 3.06 -4.11
N HIS A 63 -10.24 2.68 -2.84
CA HIS A 63 -11.19 1.68 -2.39
C HIS A 63 -12.31 2.38 -1.64
N CYS A 64 -13.54 2.18 -2.11
CA CYS A 64 -14.75 2.62 -1.40
C CYS A 64 -15.40 1.42 -0.72
N PRO A 65 -15.89 1.58 0.52
CA PRO A 65 -16.53 0.48 1.22
C PRO A 65 -17.82 0.08 0.50
N LYS A 66 -18.17 -1.21 0.56
CA LYS A 66 -19.48 -1.67 0.08
C LYS A 66 -20.59 -1.04 0.90
N VAL A 67 -21.49 -0.33 0.23
CA VAL A 67 -22.65 0.35 0.79
C VAL A 67 -23.92 -0.23 0.19
N ASP A 68 -24.91 -0.51 1.04
CA ASP A 68 -26.28 -0.79 0.63
C ASP A 68 -27.14 0.48 0.77
N SER A 69 -28.46 0.35 0.60
CA SER A 69 -29.39 1.47 0.70
C SER A 69 -29.37 2.16 2.08
N ALA A 70 -28.97 1.47 3.16
CA ALA A 70 -28.87 2.07 4.49
C ALA A 70 -27.73 3.11 4.59
N TYR A 71 -26.74 3.03 3.69
CA TYR A 71 -25.59 3.92 3.65
C TYR A 71 -25.64 4.96 2.52
N ALA A 72 -26.78 5.11 1.83
CA ALA A 72 -26.91 5.92 0.61
C ALA A 72 -26.48 7.39 0.78
N ASN A 73 -26.59 7.95 1.99
CA ASN A 73 -26.18 9.33 2.31
C ASN A 73 -25.03 9.40 3.33
N SER A 74 -24.38 8.28 3.63
CA SER A 74 -23.29 8.23 4.60
C SER A 74 -22.01 8.82 4.04
N ARG A 75 -21.21 9.42 4.93
CA ARG A 75 -19.86 9.88 4.66
C ARG A 75 -18.87 9.05 5.47
N PHE A 76 -17.70 8.77 4.91
CA PHE A 76 -16.76 7.79 5.45
C PHE A 76 -15.43 8.44 5.82
N PRO A 77 -14.84 8.09 6.98
CA PRO A 77 -13.46 8.44 7.29
C PRO A 77 -12.50 7.97 6.19
N VAL A 78 -11.35 8.63 6.06
CA VAL A 78 -10.41 8.37 4.97
C VAL A 78 -9.04 7.93 5.50
N LEU A 79 -8.58 6.77 5.03
CA LEU A 79 -7.25 6.24 5.31
C LEU A 79 -6.34 6.48 4.10
N TYR A 80 -5.31 7.30 4.27
CA TYR A 80 -4.27 7.55 3.27
C TYR A 80 -3.08 6.61 3.54
N VAL A 81 -2.76 5.80 2.54
CA VAL A 81 -1.72 4.76 2.62
C VAL A 81 -0.55 5.15 1.73
N LEU A 82 0.59 5.45 2.36
CA LEU A 82 1.87 5.63 1.68
C LEU A 82 2.37 4.27 1.17
N ASP A 83 3.21 4.28 0.13
CA ASP A 83 3.62 3.06 -0.58
C ASP A 83 2.39 2.27 -1.07
N GLY A 84 1.43 2.98 -1.67
CA GLY A 84 0.16 2.40 -2.13
C GLY A 84 0.34 1.29 -3.17
N ASP A 85 1.49 1.22 -3.83
CA ASP A 85 1.88 0.10 -4.70
C ASP A 85 2.05 -1.23 -3.94
N ASN A 86 2.36 -1.22 -2.65
CA ASN A 86 2.64 -2.42 -1.85
C ASN A 86 1.62 -2.66 -0.73
N HIS A 87 0.95 -1.62 -0.23
CA HIS A 87 0.16 -1.72 1.01
C HIS A 87 -1.33 -1.43 0.87
N PHE A 88 -1.75 -0.86 -0.26
CA PHE A 88 -3.14 -0.46 -0.47
C PHE A 88 -4.13 -1.62 -0.33
N GLU A 89 -3.85 -2.75 -0.99
CA GLU A 89 -4.77 -3.89 -1.00
C GLU A 89 -4.93 -4.50 0.38
N LEU A 90 -3.85 -4.61 1.17
CA LEU A 90 -3.91 -5.10 2.55
C LEU A 90 -4.89 -4.27 3.38
N PHE A 91 -4.76 -2.94 3.33
CA PHE A 91 -5.66 -2.05 4.05
C PHE A 91 -7.10 -2.11 3.53
N ALA A 92 -7.31 -2.16 2.22
CA ALA A 92 -8.65 -2.29 1.64
C ALA A 92 -9.36 -3.55 2.15
N GLN A 93 -8.66 -4.70 2.18
CA GLN A 93 -9.19 -5.96 2.69
C GLN A 93 -9.46 -5.92 4.21
N TYR A 94 -8.55 -5.33 4.99
CA TYR A 94 -8.75 -5.17 6.44
C TYR A 94 -9.94 -4.29 6.77
N VAL A 95 -10.08 -3.15 6.08
CA VAL A 95 -11.23 -2.26 6.26
C VAL A 95 -12.52 -2.99 5.91
N ASP A 96 -12.58 -3.70 4.78
CA ASP A 96 -13.78 -4.44 4.39
C ASP A 96 -14.13 -5.54 5.39
N TYR A 97 -13.15 -6.30 5.88
CA TYR A 97 -13.39 -7.37 6.85
C TYR A 97 -13.79 -6.86 8.24
N LEU A 98 -13.06 -5.87 8.76
CA LEU A 98 -13.27 -5.35 10.12
C LEU A 98 -14.53 -4.50 10.24
N SER A 99 -15.01 -3.91 9.13
CA SER A 99 -16.25 -3.12 9.10
C SER A 99 -17.50 -3.91 8.72
N ARG A 100 -17.41 -5.24 8.59
CA ARG A 100 -18.59 -6.07 8.34
C ARG A 100 -19.56 -5.98 9.53
N PRO A 101 -20.89 -5.99 9.31
CA PRO A 101 -21.86 -5.89 10.39
C PRO A 101 -21.73 -6.96 11.49
N ASP A 102 -21.27 -8.17 11.16
CA ASP A 102 -21.04 -9.26 12.11
C ASP A 102 -19.72 -9.14 12.89
N VAL A 103 -18.78 -8.32 12.41
CA VAL A 103 -17.47 -8.08 13.06
C VAL A 103 -17.48 -6.78 13.86
N LEU A 104 -18.03 -5.71 13.26
CA LEU A 104 -18.25 -4.38 13.86
C LEU A 104 -17.04 -3.82 14.63
N ALA A 105 -15.83 -4.13 14.17
CA ALA A 105 -14.60 -3.77 14.85
C ALA A 105 -14.13 -2.34 14.55
N MET A 106 -14.66 -1.74 13.48
CA MET A 106 -14.34 -0.38 13.02
C MET A 106 -15.44 0.13 12.06
N PRO A 107 -15.54 1.45 11.78
CA PRO A 107 -16.45 1.95 10.76
C PRO A 107 -16.03 1.50 9.36
N LYS A 108 -16.98 1.57 8.41
CA LYS A 108 -16.67 1.58 6.98
C LYS A 108 -15.80 2.80 6.66
N MET A 109 -14.79 2.65 5.81
CA MET A 109 -13.84 3.72 5.46
C MET A 109 -13.48 3.71 3.98
N ILE A 110 -13.11 4.86 3.45
CA ILE A 110 -12.45 4.99 2.14
C ILE A 110 -10.94 4.80 2.34
N VAL A 111 -10.31 3.97 1.52
CA VAL A 111 -8.84 3.80 1.51
C VAL A 111 -8.28 4.44 0.25
N ILE A 112 -7.27 5.29 0.42
CA ILE A 112 -6.56 5.99 -0.65
C ILE A 112 -5.10 5.51 -0.65
N GLY A 113 -4.76 4.63 -1.58
CA GLY A 113 -3.39 4.20 -1.83
C GLY A 113 -2.64 5.25 -2.63
N ILE A 114 -1.45 5.62 -2.19
CA ILE A 114 -0.59 6.61 -2.87
C ILE A 114 0.68 5.90 -3.38
N PRO A 115 0.67 5.38 -4.62
CA PRO A 115 1.85 4.84 -5.27
C PRO A 115 2.98 5.86 -5.39
N ASN A 116 4.21 5.36 -5.37
CA ASN A 116 5.39 6.19 -5.53
C ASN A 116 5.69 6.54 -7.00
N THR A 117 6.17 7.76 -7.23
CA THR A 117 6.96 8.09 -8.43
C THR A 117 8.45 8.13 -8.08
N LYS A 118 8.81 8.87 -7.03
CA LYS A 118 10.16 8.98 -6.47
C LYS A 118 10.09 8.82 -4.95
N ARG A 119 10.00 7.57 -4.49
CA ARG A 119 9.80 7.20 -3.07
C ARG A 119 10.77 7.93 -2.13
N THR A 120 12.06 7.85 -2.40
CA THR A 120 13.09 8.47 -1.55
C THR A 120 12.94 9.99 -1.50
N ARG A 121 12.58 10.66 -2.60
CA ARG A 121 12.28 12.11 -2.61
C ARG A 121 11.08 12.40 -1.71
N ASP A 122 9.98 11.70 -1.94
CA ASP A 122 8.68 12.02 -1.35
C ASP A 122 8.58 11.66 0.13
N LEU A 123 9.29 10.62 0.59
CA LEU A 123 9.10 10.05 1.92
C LEU A 123 10.25 10.35 2.90
N THR A 124 11.22 11.19 2.50
CA THR A 124 12.31 11.60 3.39
C THR A 124 12.29 13.12 3.65
N PRO A 125 12.43 13.54 4.91
CA PRO A 125 12.25 14.93 5.32
C PRO A 125 13.41 15.84 4.92
N THR A 126 14.62 15.29 4.86
CA THR A 126 15.85 16.02 4.56
C THR A 126 16.62 15.37 3.42
N ASN A 127 17.42 16.18 2.71
CA ASN A 127 18.37 15.66 1.76
C ASN A 127 19.56 15.09 2.53
N SER A 128 19.74 13.78 2.49
CA SER A 128 20.83 13.10 3.17
C SER A 128 21.81 12.48 2.17
N ILE A 129 23.09 12.53 2.55
CA ILE A 129 24.17 11.84 1.86
C ILE A 129 24.69 10.67 2.69
N LEU A 130 23.96 10.22 3.71
CA LEU A 130 24.38 9.19 4.65
C LEU A 130 23.49 7.95 4.54
N ASN A 131 24.10 6.76 4.60
CA ASN A 131 23.37 5.51 4.76
C ASN A 131 23.00 5.23 6.21
N TYR A 132 22.32 4.11 6.45
CA TYR A 132 21.89 3.71 7.80
C TYR A 132 23.05 3.41 8.76
N GLU A 133 24.27 3.18 8.26
CA GLU A 133 25.49 3.05 9.07
C GLU A 133 26.12 4.42 9.39
N GLY A 134 25.53 5.53 8.92
CA GLY A 134 26.07 6.88 9.05
C GLY A 134 27.26 7.15 8.12
N LYS A 135 27.52 6.30 7.13
CA LYS A 135 28.61 6.48 6.15
C LYS A 135 28.12 7.26 4.93
N PRO A 136 28.99 8.06 4.28
CA PRO A 136 28.65 8.72 3.03
C PRO A 136 28.15 7.72 1.96
N ASP A 137 26.94 7.93 1.47
CA ASP A 137 26.32 7.28 0.33
C ASP A 137 25.46 8.31 -0.42
N SER A 138 26.08 8.97 -1.40
CA SER A 138 25.39 9.92 -2.27
C SER A 138 24.66 9.25 -3.43
N SER A 139 24.65 7.92 -3.51
CA SER A 139 24.04 7.18 -4.62
C SER A 139 22.60 6.78 -4.28
N SER A 140 22.38 6.09 -3.16
CA SER A 140 21.07 5.54 -2.76
C SER A 140 20.07 6.63 -2.34
N TYR A 141 20.57 7.78 -1.88
CA TYR A 141 19.76 8.85 -1.28
C TYR A 141 19.77 10.15 -2.07
N ARG A 142 20.34 10.13 -3.28
CA ARG A 142 20.35 11.30 -4.17
C ARG A 142 18.93 11.75 -4.48
N GLY A 143 18.64 13.03 -4.23
CA GLY A 143 17.32 13.60 -4.48
C GLY A 143 16.29 13.29 -3.39
N SER A 144 16.74 12.88 -2.20
CA SER A 144 15.96 12.88 -0.94
C SER A 144 15.56 14.29 -0.50
N GLY A 145 14.70 14.40 0.52
CA GLY A 145 14.35 15.66 1.17
C GLY A 145 13.17 16.41 0.56
N GLY A 146 12.30 15.73 -0.18
CA GLY A 146 11.11 16.30 -0.80
C GLY A 146 9.83 16.14 0.02
N ASN A 147 9.88 15.57 1.23
CA ASN A 147 8.66 15.20 1.96
C ASN A 147 7.76 16.39 2.29
N GLU A 148 8.31 17.56 2.66
CA GLU A 148 7.49 18.75 2.89
C GLU A 148 6.66 19.12 1.65
N LYS A 149 7.27 19.08 0.46
CA LYS A 149 6.58 19.36 -0.81
C LYS A 149 5.54 18.30 -1.13
N PHE A 150 5.83 17.04 -0.80
CA PHE A 150 4.88 15.93 -0.95
C PHE A 150 3.67 16.08 -0.01
N LEU A 151 3.87 16.47 1.26
CA LEU A 151 2.78 16.74 2.19
C LEU A 151 1.91 17.93 1.74
N GLN A 152 2.51 18.97 1.15
CA GLN A 152 1.76 20.08 0.54
C GLN A 152 0.94 19.61 -0.67
N PHE A 153 1.48 18.74 -1.52
CA PHE A 153 0.70 18.08 -2.58
C PHE A 153 -0.49 17.32 -2.00
N MET A 154 -0.27 16.55 -0.93
CA MET A 154 -1.35 15.82 -0.28
C MET A 154 -2.46 16.76 0.19
N ALA A 155 -2.10 17.80 0.94
CA ALA A 155 -3.04 18.74 1.53
C ALA A 155 -3.81 19.60 0.51
N THR A 156 -3.13 20.07 -0.54
CA THR A 156 -3.66 21.12 -1.42
C THR A 156 -4.11 20.64 -2.79
N GLU A 157 -3.69 19.45 -3.22
CA GLU A 157 -4.04 18.88 -4.53
C GLU A 157 -4.77 17.54 -4.39
N LEU A 158 -4.21 16.58 -3.63
CA LEU A 158 -4.81 15.25 -3.50
C LEU A 158 -6.10 15.25 -2.68
N MET A 159 -6.06 15.71 -1.43
CA MET A 159 -7.20 15.66 -0.53
C MET A 159 -8.43 16.38 -1.12
N PRO A 160 -8.31 17.60 -1.70
CA PRO A 160 -9.46 18.27 -2.32
C PRO A 160 -10.07 17.50 -3.48
N VAL A 161 -9.27 16.79 -4.29
CA VAL A 161 -9.77 15.94 -5.37
C VAL A 161 -10.57 14.76 -4.81
N ILE A 162 -10.08 14.11 -3.75
CA ILE A 162 -10.77 13.00 -3.10
C ILE A 162 -12.07 13.47 -2.44
N GLU A 163 -12.03 14.56 -1.68
CA GLU A 163 -13.20 15.11 -0.97
C GLU A 163 -14.30 15.61 -1.91
N LYS A 164 -13.94 16.05 -3.12
CA LYS A 164 -14.90 16.43 -4.15
C LYS A 164 -15.56 15.23 -4.83
N LYS A 165 -14.82 14.13 -5.03
CA LYS A 165 -15.28 12.98 -5.82
C LYS A 165 -15.96 11.91 -4.98
N TYR A 166 -15.61 11.78 -3.71
CA TYR A 166 -16.07 10.70 -2.84
C TYR A 166 -16.75 11.24 -1.56
N PRO A 167 -17.67 10.49 -0.95
CA PRO A 167 -18.38 10.92 0.25
C PRO A 167 -17.49 10.81 1.49
N THR A 168 -16.52 11.72 1.62
CA THR A 168 -15.53 11.70 2.72
C THR A 168 -16.08 12.37 3.99
N ALA A 169 -15.75 11.83 5.15
CA ALA A 169 -15.93 12.47 6.45
C ALA A 169 -14.62 13.16 6.91
N PRO A 170 -14.67 14.06 7.91
CA PRO A 170 -13.48 14.81 8.32
C PRO A 170 -12.32 13.97 8.87
N TYR A 171 -12.61 12.83 9.52
CA TYR A 171 -11.60 12.00 10.19
C TYR A 171 -10.64 11.35 9.20
N LYS A 172 -9.34 11.66 9.31
CA LYS A 172 -8.29 11.23 8.38
C LYS A 172 -7.18 10.49 9.10
N ILE A 173 -6.70 9.41 8.48
CA ILE A 173 -5.58 8.59 8.97
C ILE A 173 -4.45 8.60 7.95
N LEU A 174 -3.20 8.76 8.38
CA LEU A 174 -2.02 8.54 7.56
C LEU A 174 -1.28 7.28 8.01
N ALA A 175 -1.04 6.35 7.08
CA ALA A 175 -0.30 5.13 7.36
C ALA A 175 0.91 4.97 6.44
N GLY A 176 2.03 4.52 6.99
CA GLY A 176 3.20 4.19 6.21
C GLY A 176 4.18 3.26 6.92
N HIS A 177 5.01 2.59 6.11
CA HIS A 177 6.05 1.66 6.52
C HIS A 177 7.44 2.16 6.12
N SER A 178 8.47 1.93 6.94
CA SER A 178 9.84 2.30 6.59
C SER A 178 9.98 3.82 6.36
N PHE A 179 10.37 4.29 5.17
CA PHE A 179 10.30 5.72 4.82
C PHE A 179 8.88 6.29 4.87
N GLY A 180 7.85 5.49 4.59
CA GLY A 180 6.46 5.91 4.82
C GLY A 180 6.15 6.14 6.30
N GLY A 181 6.71 5.33 7.19
CA GLY A 181 6.61 5.54 8.64
C GLY A 181 7.34 6.81 9.08
N LEU A 182 8.54 7.04 8.52
CA LEU A 182 9.32 8.28 8.71
C LEU A 182 8.53 9.53 8.26
N ALA A 183 7.94 9.48 7.06
CA ALA A 183 7.10 10.54 6.52
C ALA A 183 5.84 10.79 7.35
N SER A 184 5.23 9.73 7.88
CA SER A 184 4.05 9.82 8.75
C SER A 184 4.38 10.54 10.05
N LEU A 185 5.51 10.21 10.68
CA LEU A 185 5.98 10.90 11.88
C LEU A 185 6.42 12.33 11.60
N HIS A 186 7.09 12.57 10.47
CA HIS A 186 7.42 13.94 10.06
C HIS A 186 6.16 14.78 9.90
N CYS A 187 5.12 14.26 9.24
CA CYS A 187 3.83 14.94 9.09
C CYS A 187 3.17 15.24 10.44
N LEU A 188 3.16 14.31 11.40
CA LEU A 188 2.66 14.55 12.76
C LEU A 188 3.37 15.75 13.43
N LEU A 189 4.68 15.90 13.21
CA LEU A 189 5.49 16.94 13.84
C LEU A 189 5.43 18.30 13.13
N THR A 190 5.18 18.33 11.82
CA THR A 190 5.19 19.57 11.03
C THR A 190 3.80 20.06 10.63
N HIS A 191 2.86 19.16 10.40
CA HIS A 191 1.48 19.42 9.98
C HIS A 191 0.47 18.61 10.81
N PRO A 192 0.45 18.78 12.15
CA PRO A 192 -0.40 17.96 13.04
C PRO A 192 -1.89 18.09 12.72
N ASP A 193 -2.33 19.17 12.08
CA ASP A 193 -3.75 19.39 11.75
C ASP A 193 -4.21 18.66 10.49
N LEU A 194 -3.29 18.04 9.73
CA LEU A 194 -3.61 17.40 8.46
C LEU A 194 -4.28 16.04 8.62
N PHE A 195 -3.99 15.33 9.72
CA PHE A 195 -4.58 14.02 10.04
C PHE A 195 -4.93 13.93 11.53
N ASP A 196 -5.84 13.03 11.85
CA ASP A 196 -6.30 12.76 13.22
C ASP A 196 -5.57 11.56 13.85
N ALA A 197 -5.16 10.60 13.01
CA ALA A 197 -4.41 9.43 13.43
C ALA A 197 -3.25 9.11 12.49
N TYR A 198 -2.20 8.52 13.06
CA TYR A 198 -0.98 8.16 12.36
C TYR A 198 -0.58 6.72 12.66
N VAL A 199 -0.15 5.99 11.64
CA VAL A 199 0.36 4.62 11.73
C VAL A 199 1.76 4.61 11.13
N ALA A 200 2.77 4.42 11.98
CA ALA A 200 4.17 4.37 11.56
C ALA A 200 4.76 3.00 11.93
N VAL A 201 4.97 2.19 10.91
CA VAL A 201 5.41 0.79 11.00
C VAL A 201 6.88 0.72 10.57
N SER A 202 7.76 0.24 11.44
CA SER A 202 9.23 0.33 11.36
C SER A 202 9.72 1.64 10.73
N PRO A 203 9.39 2.81 11.31
CA PRO A 203 9.85 4.08 10.76
C PRO A 203 11.37 4.12 10.70
N SER A 204 11.94 4.56 9.57
CA SER A 204 13.40 4.63 9.37
C SER A 204 14.05 5.78 10.16
N LEU A 205 13.96 5.71 11.49
CA LEU A 205 14.33 6.76 12.44
C LEU A 205 15.83 7.08 12.46
N TRP A 206 16.67 6.21 11.90
CA TRP A 206 18.09 6.47 11.69
C TRP A 206 18.38 7.60 10.70
N TRP A 207 17.38 7.94 9.86
CA TRP A 207 17.52 8.88 8.76
C TRP A 207 18.19 10.19 9.17
N ASP A 208 19.24 10.55 8.43
CA ASP A 208 19.95 11.82 8.54
C ASP A 208 20.33 12.21 9.99
N LYS A 209 21.09 11.28 10.59
CA LYS A 209 21.59 11.36 11.98
C LYS A 209 20.46 11.39 13.01
N GLU A 210 19.37 10.68 12.77
CA GLU A 210 18.19 10.67 13.63
C GLU A 210 17.31 11.93 13.56
N TYR A 211 17.17 12.53 12.38
CA TYR A 211 16.48 13.82 12.20
C TYR A 211 15.09 13.88 12.85
N VAL A 212 14.23 12.89 12.60
CA VAL A 212 12.87 12.86 13.16
C VAL A 212 12.85 12.65 14.68
N LEU A 213 13.82 11.91 15.24
CA LEU A 213 13.95 11.77 16.69
C LEU A 213 14.32 13.10 17.34
N ARG A 214 15.30 13.83 16.76
CA ARG A 214 15.68 15.16 17.24
C ARG A 214 14.51 16.13 17.15
N MET A 215 13.78 16.14 16.03
CA MET A 215 12.57 16.95 15.88
C MET A 215 11.49 16.62 16.91
N THR A 216 11.32 15.34 17.24
CA THR A 216 10.35 14.93 18.26
C THR A 216 10.68 15.56 19.61
N ASP A 217 11.96 15.54 20.00
CA ASP A 217 12.41 16.16 21.24
C ASP A 217 12.26 17.69 21.22
N GLU A 218 12.62 18.33 20.10
CA GLU A 218 12.60 19.78 19.93
C GLU A 218 11.18 20.37 19.85
N LYS A 219 10.28 19.74 19.07
CA LYS A 219 8.94 20.28 18.77
C LYS A 219 7.88 19.91 19.80
N LEU A 220 7.96 18.70 20.38
CA LEU A 220 6.98 18.27 21.38
C LEU A 220 7.40 18.81 22.75
N LYS A 221 6.66 19.82 23.23
CA LYS A 221 6.88 20.40 24.56
C LYS A 221 6.26 19.52 25.64
N SER A 222 6.96 19.36 26.76
CA SER A 222 6.45 18.57 27.89
C SER A 222 5.10 19.10 28.40
N ALA A 223 4.19 18.18 28.72
CA ALA A 223 2.81 18.46 29.15
C ALA A 223 1.95 19.29 28.17
N SER A 224 2.42 19.51 26.94
CA SER A 224 1.61 20.11 25.87
C SER A 224 0.48 19.18 25.45
N THR A 225 -0.53 19.74 24.78
CA THR A 225 -1.68 18.98 24.30
C THR A 225 -1.47 18.63 22.83
N LEU A 226 -1.62 17.36 22.47
CA LEU A 226 -1.55 16.86 21.11
C LEU A 226 -2.72 15.92 20.87
N HIS A 227 -3.81 16.45 20.33
CA HIS A 227 -5.07 15.73 20.09
C HIS A 227 -4.96 14.74 18.91
N LYS A 228 -4.18 13.68 19.07
CA LYS A 228 -3.89 12.73 17.98
C LYS A 228 -3.87 11.30 18.48
N THR A 229 -4.10 10.37 17.56
CA THR A 229 -3.87 8.94 17.77
C THR A 229 -2.59 8.51 17.05
N LEU A 230 -1.73 7.73 17.69
CA LEU A 230 -0.47 7.27 17.09
C LEU A 230 -0.24 5.77 17.35
N PHE A 231 -0.12 4.98 16.28
CA PHE A 231 0.36 3.61 16.37
C PHE A 231 1.80 3.51 15.87
N LEU A 232 2.67 2.90 16.68
CA LEU A 232 4.07 2.63 16.39
C LEU A 232 4.31 1.12 16.44
N SER A 233 5.11 0.61 15.52
CA SER A 233 5.65 -0.73 15.64
C SER A 233 7.04 -0.90 15.06
N ASP A 234 7.67 -2.00 15.44
CA ASP A 234 8.79 -2.60 14.72
C ASP A 234 8.76 -4.13 14.78
N GLY A 235 9.43 -4.74 13.81
CA GLY A 235 9.78 -6.15 13.79
C GLY A 235 11.15 -6.45 14.37
N ASN A 236 11.56 -7.70 14.29
CA ASN A 236 12.90 -8.19 14.60
C ASN A 236 13.89 -7.86 13.47
N GLU A 237 14.40 -6.63 13.48
CA GLU A 237 15.35 -6.11 12.49
C GLU A 237 16.80 -6.24 12.97
N GLY A 238 17.24 -7.48 13.24
CA GLY A 238 18.60 -7.77 13.71
C GLY A 238 18.72 -8.01 15.21
N GLY A 239 17.66 -8.49 15.87
CA GLY A 239 17.62 -8.87 17.28
C GLY A 239 17.16 -7.76 18.22
N ALA A 240 16.98 -8.12 19.50
CA ALA A 240 16.52 -7.20 20.55
C ALA A 240 17.48 -6.02 20.79
N ASP A 241 18.76 -6.15 20.45
CA ASP A 241 19.76 -5.10 20.59
C ASP A 241 20.07 -4.34 19.29
N SER A 242 19.24 -4.55 18.25
CA SER A 242 19.52 -3.97 16.94
C SER A 242 19.51 -2.45 16.95
N PHE A 243 20.29 -1.89 16.03
CA PHE A 243 20.33 -0.45 15.79
C PHE A 243 18.93 0.11 15.50
N PHE A 244 18.12 -0.57 14.68
CA PHE A 244 16.77 -0.14 14.33
C PHE A 244 15.82 -0.13 15.54
N HIS A 245 15.81 -1.21 16.33
CA HIS A 245 14.98 -1.33 17.53
C HIS A 245 15.31 -0.23 18.56
N LYS A 246 16.61 0.04 18.76
CA LYS A 246 17.07 1.10 19.69
C LYS A 246 16.55 2.49 19.33
N HIS A 247 16.41 2.83 18.05
CA HIS A 247 15.82 4.12 17.66
C HIS A 247 14.34 4.19 18.01
N LEU A 248 13.60 3.09 17.85
CA LEU A 248 12.18 3.08 18.18
C LEU A 248 11.96 3.15 19.69
N LEU A 249 12.78 2.44 20.48
CA LEU A 249 12.79 2.59 21.94
C LEU A 249 13.14 4.01 22.37
N LYS A 250 14.07 4.68 21.68
CA LYS A 250 14.39 6.09 21.93
C LYS A 250 13.20 7.01 21.64
N LEU A 251 12.44 6.76 20.56
CA LEU A 251 11.21 7.50 20.27
C LEU A 251 10.16 7.29 21.37
N GLU A 252 9.94 6.03 21.75
CA GLU A 252 8.98 5.64 22.79
C GLU A 252 9.31 6.32 24.12
N ALA A 253 10.57 6.24 24.56
CA ALA A 253 11.02 6.88 25.79
C ALA A 253 10.87 8.42 25.72
N THR A 254 11.13 9.02 24.56
CA THR A 254 10.92 10.46 24.35
C THR A 254 9.44 10.82 24.51
N LEU A 255 8.53 10.11 23.82
CA LEU A 255 7.08 10.35 23.91
C LEU A 255 6.55 10.17 25.33
N ALA A 256 6.94 9.10 26.01
CA ALA A 256 6.58 8.83 27.40
C ALA A 256 7.08 9.95 28.34
N GLY A 257 8.32 10.40 28.15
CA GLY A 257 8.94 11.47 28.93
C GLY A 257 8.27 12.84 28.76
N LYS A 258 7.74 13.15 27.57
CA LYS A 258 7.02 14.41 27.33
C LYS A 258 5.68 14.50 28.06
N LYS A 259 5.06 13.39 28.47
CA LYS A 259 3.76 13.37 29.17
C LYS A 259 2.69 14.20 28.44
N LEU A 260 2.58 14.00 27.13
CA LEU A 260 1.67 14.74 26.27
C LEU A 260 0.22 14.48 26.67
N LYS A 261 -0.59 15.55 26.71
CA LYS A 261 -2.03 15.44 26.99
C LYS A 261 -2.76 15.11 25.70
N LYS A 262 -3.73 14.20 25.78
CA LYS A 262 -4.64 13.82 24.68
C LYS A 262 -3.95 13.22 23.44
N LEU A 263 -2.69 12.80 23.57
CA LEU A 263 -2.07 11.86 22.64
C LEU A 263 -2.45 10.45 23.08
N ASP A 264 -3.22 9.76 22.25
CA ASP A 264 -3.55 8.35 22.45
C ASP A 264 -2.59 7.51 21.59
N TYR A 265 -1.54 6.95 22.19
CA TYR A 265 -0.54 6.21 21.44
C TYR A 265 -0.33 4.78 21.95
N ARG A 266 0.10 3.92 21.04
CA ARG A 266 0.50 2.54 21.31
C ARG A 266 1.77 2.21 20.54
N TYR A 267 2.73 1.62 21.23
CA TYR A 267 3.88 0.95 20.64
C TYR A 267 3.68 -0.57 20.74
N LYS A 268 4.00 -1.31 19.68
CA LYS A 268 4.01 -2.78 19.67
C LYS A 268 5.24 -3.33 18.95
N HIS A 269 5.98 -4.22 19.61
CA HIS A 269 7.09 -4.97 19.02
C HIS A 269 6.62 -6.34 18.52
N TYR A 270 7.06 -6.75 17.33
CA TYR A 270 6.75 -8.03 16.70
C TYR A 270 8.02 -8.90 16.54
N PRO A 271 8.42 -9.68 17.55
CA PRO A 271 9.70 -10.39 17.56
C PRO A 271 9.80 -11.53 16.53
N THR A 272 8.67 -12.00 16.01
CA THR A 272 8.59 -13.05 14.98
C THR A 272 8.57 -12.48 13.57
N GLU A 273 8.35 -11.18 13.42
CA GLU A 273 8.23 -10.52 12.13
C GLU A 273 9.53 -9.84 11.73
N THR A 274 9.80 -9.76 10.43
CA THR A 274 10.91 -8.99 9.86
C THR A 274 10.41 -7.62 9.43
N HIS A 275 11.33 -6.73 9.03
CA HIS A 275 10.99 -5.43 8.42
C HIS A 275 9.93 -5.53 7.33
N MET A 276 9.95 -6.60 6.52
CA MET A 276 9.07 -6.75 5.37
C MET A 276 7.79 -7.55 5.66
N THR A 277 7.71 -8.25 6.80
CA THR A 277 6.53 -9.06 7.15
C THR A 277 5.66 -8.41 8.21
N GLU A 278 6.23 -7.57 9.08
CA GLU A 278 5.46 -6.88 10.12
C GLU A 278 4.31 -6.00 9.61
N PRO A 279 4.33 -5.39 8.40
CA PRO A 279 3.22 -4.52 7.98
C PRO A 279 1.88 -5.25 7.98
N VAL A 280 1.87 -6.55 7.68
CA VAL A 280 0.65 -7.37 7.65
C VAL A 280 -0.05 -7.36 9.02
N VAL A 281 0.66 -7.70 10.09
CA VAL A 281 0.08 -7.73 11.44
C VAL A 281 -0.06 -6.33 12.04
N ALA A 282 0.90 -5.45 11.78
CA ALA A 282 0.92 -4.10 12.33
C ALA A 282 -0.27 -3.26 11.85
N TYR A 283 -0.62 -3.33 10.57
CA TYR A 283 -1.76 -2.59 10.03
C TYR A 283 -3.10 -3.07 10.61
N PHE A 284 -3.26 -4.38 10.83
CA PHE A 284 -4.44 -4.93 11.49
C PHE A 284 -4.58 -4.38 12.92
N ASP A 285 -3.50 -4.47 13.71
CA ASP A 285 -3.50 -4.00 15.09
C ASP A 285 -3.64 -2.48 15.21
N ALA A 286 -3.11 -1.73 14.24
CA ALA A 286 -3.27 -0.28 14.18
C ALA A 286 -4.73 0.12 13.99
N LEU A 287 -5.45 -0.50 13.05
CA LEU A 287 -6.88 -0.23 12.84
C LEU A 287 -7.70 -0.59 14.08
N ARG A 288 -7.43 -1.75 14.70
CA ARG A 288 -8.08 -2.17 15.95
C ARG A 288 -7.78 -1.22 17.10
N PHE A 289 -6.58 -0.65 17.16
CA PHE A 289 -6.24 0.35 18.17
C PHE A 289 -6.96 1.68 17.95
N ILE A 290 -6.94 2.21 16.72
CA ILE A 290 -7.56 3.49 16.37
C ILE A 290 -9.07 3.45 16.64
N PHE A 291 -9.73 2.34 16.34
CA PHE A 291 -11.17 2.16 16.51
C PHE A 291 -11.56 1.27 17.70
N LYS A 292 -10.70 1.16 18.73
CA LYS A 292 -10.89 0.26 19.88
C LYS A 292 -12.20 0.42 20.65
N ASP A 293 -12.85 1.58 20.56
CA ASP A 293 -14.11 1.88 21.24
C ASP A 293 -15.32 1.90 20.29
N TRP A 294 -15.16 1.56 19.01
CA TRP A 294 -16.21 1.62 18.00
C TRP A 294 -17.40 0.68 18.32
N GLU A 295 -17.08 -0.56 18.69
CA GLU A 295 -18.08 -1.58 19.07
C GLU A 295 -18.89 -1.16 20.30
N LYS A 296 -18.32 -0.39 21.23
CA LYS A 296 -19.05 0.05 22.43
C LYS A 296 -20.08 1.14 22.15
N GLN A 297 -20.03 1.73 20.95
CA GLN A 297 -20.86 2.86 20.55
C GLN A 297 -22.05 2.43 19.67
N HIS A 298 -22.16 1.14 19.33
CA HIS A 298 -23.15 0.56 18.41
C HIS A 298 -23.65 -0.79 18.91
#